data_AF-A0A7M1S6X8-F1
#
_entry.id   AF-A0A7M1S6X8-F1
#
_cell.length_a   1.000
_cell.length_b   1.000
_cell.length_c   1.000
_cell.angle_alpha   90.00
_cell.angle_beta   90.00
_cell.angle_gamma   90.00
#
_symmetry.space_group_name_H-M   'P 1'
#
loop_
_entity.id
_entity.type
_entity.pdbx_description
1 polymer ?
#
loop_
_entity_poly.entity_id
_entity_poly.type
_entity_poly.pdbx_seq_one_letter_code
_entity_poly.pdbx_strand_id
1 'polypeptide(L)'
;MPFFDRLFSKSFSTVLHITSGNGFHLRPAAAFAAEAKKFAAVIEARTHGRSINAKSLNALLSLNLEKGDHFELTCKGKDSREALETLSRKFDILMSNDHEAVRIDKETGAYEGESIEGEIISGGMALSPLWHYTEETIRTQSTTSFTEAVAKSISELEQIYKAHKTDADSGIYLAQKELLASLQQNVTSLEMLEEAVEKAGRELKGGILETRHDDYRDILQRVKMHLGYTTVTAYPQRPFILLADDLLPSRIETLPQNTAGVILRNTSLTSHTAILLRASGIPSLIINTFSMKGKEPDEIILDGHRGIVVIDPTPADIHQAKIRIENDRKNEQTAQSRRFESAVTTSGDTIKVLANVTDVTSAQLAREEGAEGIGLLRTEFLFKEEKPTFEAQVEAYRSIFSLFEEVTVRTLDIGGDKALPYITLPPESNPFLGIRGVRLLKTHPELLEEQMYAIFTAAKGKSVKIMFPMISTVKEFEEAKAFALDVAKKYHLNLDHIEFGIMVEVPSVLFLITHFNDVVDFYSIGTNDLNQYLFATERTHATLKLDPRSEALFAAIKKIVDEAEKPISICGELAGDTKAIGKLIEIGVRRLSVSARNIAQTKETIRNV
;
A
#
# COMPACT_ATOMS: atom_id res chain seq x y z
N MET A 1 19.25 20.39 45.25
CA MET A 1 18.51 21.02 44.13
C MET A 1 17.75 20.08 43.18
N PRO A 2 17.95 18.73 43.09
CA PRO A 2 17.20 17.92 42.11
C PRO A 2 15.80 17.44 42.59
N PHE A 3 15.41 17.72 43.84
CA PHE A 3 14.11 17.31 44.40
C PHE A 3 12.96 18.26 44.02
N PHE A 4 13.26 19.55 43.82
CA PHE A 4 12.23 20.55 43.48
C PHE A 4 11.86 20.57 41.99
N ASP A 5 12.73 20.10 41.08
CA ASP A 5 12.40 19.97 39.64
C ASP A 5 11.36 18.86 39.36
N ARG A 6 11.21 17.88 40.27
CA ARG A 6 10.14 16.86 40.16
C ARG A 6 8.77 17.34 40.63
N LEU A 7 8.70 18.38 41.46
CA LEU A 7 7.43 18.90 42.00
C LEU A 7 6.72 19.89 41.06
N PHE A 8 7.42 20.44 40.06
CA PHE A 8 6.87 21.40 39.08
C PHE A 8 7.12 21.01 37.62
N SER A 9 7.28 19.72 37.32
CA SER A 9 7.33 19.29 35.92
C SER A 9 5.96 19.54 35.29
N LYS A 10 5.89 20.45 34.29
CA LYS A 10 4.64 20.76 33.60
C LYS A 10 4.07 19.48 32.98
N SER A 11 2.84 19.16 33.35
CA SER A 11 2.06 18.05 32.81
C SER A 11 1.15 18.60 31.74
N PHE A 12 1.18 18.01 30.54
CA PHE A 12 0.24 18.31 29.47
C PHE A 12 -0.49 17.02 29.10
N SER A 13 -1.78 17.11 28.81
CA SER A 13 -2.55 15.98 28.32
C SER A 13 -3.49 16.35 27.18
N THR A 14 -3.83 15.34 26.37
CA THR A 14 -4.84 15.43 25.31
C THR A 14 -5.55 14.08 25.16
N VAL A 15 -6.72 14.07 24.54
CA VAL A 15 -7.45 12.83 24.20
C VAL A 15 -7.23 12.53 22.72
N LEU A 16 -6.81 11.30 22.43
CA LEU A 16 -6.60 10.80 21.07
C LEU A 16 -7.66 9.75 20.75
N HIS A 17 -8.30 9.86 19.59
CA HIS A 17 -9.40 9.01 19.15
C HIS A 17 -8.94 8.07 18.05
N ILE A 18 -9.25 6.78 18.18
CA ILE A 18 -8.91 5.79 17.16
C ILE A 18 -9.85 5.92 15.96
N THR A 19 -9.36 6.44 14.83
CA THR A 19 -10.15 6.60 13.60
C THR A 19 -9.89 5.51 12.56
N SER A 20 -8.75 4.82 12.63
CA SER A 20 -8.42 3.73 11.70
C SER A 20 -9.41 2.56 11.82
N GLY A 21 -9.79 1.99 10.66
CA GLY A 21 -10.58 0.76 10.56
C GLY A 21 -9.93 -0.47 11.18
N ASN A 22 -8.59 -0.52 11.26
CA ASN A 22 -7.85 -1.63 11.88
C ASN A 22 -7.46 -1.37 13.35
N GLY A 23 -7.92 -0.26 13.94
CA GLY A 23 -7.63 0.15 15.32
C GLY A 23 -6.21 0.70 15.53
N PHE A 24 -5.78 0.87 16.79
CA PHE A 24 -4.40 1.26 17.12
C PHE A 24 -3.48 0.05 17.15
N HIS A 25 -3.20 -0.48 15.95
CA HIS A 25 -2.51 -1.75 15.76
C HIS A 25 -0.98 -1.68 15.79
N LEU A 26 -0.32 -2.81 15.57
CA LEU A 26 1.13 -2.97 15.78
C LEU A 26 1.97 -1.92 15.06
N ARG A 27 1.72 -1.67 13.77
CA ARG A 27 2.50 -0.71 12.96
C ARG A 27 2.37 0.74 13.47
N PRO A 28 1.17 1.32 13.62
CA PRO A 28 1.01 2.66 14.15
C PRO A 28 1.42 2.74 15.62
N ALA A 29 1.12 1.75 16.46
CA ALA A 29 1.59 1.73 17.85
C ALA A 29 3.12 1.69 17.94
N ALA A 30 3.80 0.97 17.05
CA ALA A 30 5.26 0.91 17.02
C ALA A 30 5.88 2.22 16.56
N ALA A 31 5.36 2.82 15.49
CA ALA A 31 5.79 4.13 15.02
C ALA A 31 5.57 5.19 16.10
N PHE A 32 4.44 5.14 16.81
CA PHE A 32 4.14 6.01 17.94
C PHE A 32 5.10 5.78 19.12
N ALA A 33 5.34 4.53 19.51
CA ALA A 33 6.25 4.17 20.61
C ALA A 33 7.71 4.57 20.29
N ALA A 34 8.16 4.35 19.05
CA ALA A 34 9.48 4.75 18.57
C ALA A 34 9.64 6.27 18.63
N GLU A 35 8.61 7.03 18.24
CA GLU A 35 8.60 8.49 18.37
C GLU A 35 8.64 8.91 19.85
N ALA A 36 7.83 8.28 20.70
CA ALA A 36 7.77 8.59 22.13
C ALA A 36 9.12 8.38 22.84
N LYS A 37 9.93 7.40 22.39
CA LYS A 37 11.26 7.12 22.95
C LYS A 37 12.28 8.24 22.71
N LYS A 38 12.06 9.13 21.73
CA LYS A 38 12.96 10.26 21.45
C LYS A 38 12.93 11.33 22.53
N PHE A 39 11.84 11.37 23.32
CA PHE A 39 11.65 12.37 24.37
C PHE A 39 12.13 11.88 25.73
N ALA A 40 12.65 12.76 26.56
CA ALA A 40 13.02 12.51 27.96
C ALA A 40 11.79 12.44 28.89
N ALA A 41 10.67 13.04 28.50
CA ALA A 41 9.42 13.07 29.27
C ALA A 41 8.92 11.67 29.63
N VAL A 42 8.25 11.58 30.79
CA VAL A 42 7.38 10.46 31.14
C VAL A 42 6.10 10.61 30.31
N ILE A 43 5.79 9.59 29.51
CA ILE A 43 4.66 9.62 28.59
C ILE A 43 3.75 8.45 28.93
N GLU A 44 2.52 8.76 29.34
CA GLU A 44 1.52 7.80 29.78
C GLU A 44 0.31 7.85 28.84
N ALA A 45 -0.22 6.68 28.48
CA ALA A 45 -1.52 6.57 27.81
C ALA A 45 -2.53 5.98 28.80
N ARG A 46 -3.67 6.64 28.96
CA ARG A 46 -4.70 6.27 29.92
C ARG A 46 -6.04 6.01 29.24
N THR A 47 -6.61 4.83 29.46
CA THR A 47 -7.93 4.44 28.95
C THR A 47 -8.55 3.43 29.90
N HIS A 48 -9.88 3.42 30.03
CA HIS A 48 -10.62 2.44 30.86
C HIS A 48 -10.05 2.28 32.30
N GLY A 49 -9.55 3.37 32.90
CA GLY A 49 -8.96 3.35 34.25
C GLY A 49 -7.55 2.73 34.36
N ARG A 50 -6.95 2.27 33.25
CA ARG A 50 -5.57 1.78 33.18
C ARG A 50 -4.64 2.86 32.64
N SER A 51 -3.46 3.01 33.24
CA SER A 51 -2.40 3.90 32.76
C SER A 51 -1.18 3.07 32.38
N ILE A 52 -0.67 3.25 31.16
CA ILE A 52 0.47 2.51 30.64
C ILE A 52 1.57 3.46 30.14
N ASN A 53 2.80 2.97 30.07
CA ASN A 53 3.92 3.72 29.50
C ASN A 53 3.83 3.71 27.97
N ALA A 54 3.60 4.87 27.35
CA ALA A 54 3.42 4.97 25.90
C ALA A 54 4.72 4.81 25.10
N LYS A 55 5.88 4.69 25.76
CA LYS A 55 7.15 4.26 25.13
C LYS A 55 7.24 2.75 24.99
N SER A 56 6.36 1.99 25.63
CA SER A 56 6.31 0.53 25.57
C SER A 56 5.26 0.11 24.55
N LEU A 57 5.71 -0.40 23.40
CA LEU A 57 4.83 -0.92 22.37
C LEU A 57 3.89 -1.99 22.92
N ASN A 58 4.43 -2.96 23.68
CA ASN A 58 3.62 -4.03 24.24
C ASN A 58 2.54 -3.50 25.20
N ALA A 59 2.86 -2.45 25.98
CA ALA A 59 1.90 -1.85 26.89
C ALA A 59 0.83 -1.00 26.17
N LEU A 60 1.15 -0.43 25.01
CA LEU A 60 0.16 0.24 24.16
C LEU A 60 -0.80 -0.77 23.53
N LEU A 61 -0.29 -1.90 23.03
CA LEU A 61 -1.12 -2.93 22.40
C LEU A 61 -2.07 -3.60 23.39
N SER A 62 -1.69 -3.75 24.65
CA SER A 62 -2.56 -4.30 25.69
C SER A 62 -3.75 -3.41 26.06
N LEU A 63 -3.80 -2.18 25.55
CA LEU A 63 -4.99 -1.33 25.63
C LEU A 63 -6.12 -1.82 24.71
N ASN A 64 -5.81 -2.66 23.72
CA ASN A 64 -6.76 -3.26 22.77
C ASN A 64 -7.73 -2.22 22.16
N LEU A 65 -7.20 -1.10 21.67
CA LEU A 65 -8.00 0.02 21.21
C LEU A 65 -8.46 -0.17 19.75
N GLU A 66 -9.77 -0.26 19.58
CA GLU A 66 -10.47 -0.43 18.30
C GLU A 66 -11.02 0.90 17.79
N LYS A 67 -11.56 0.90 16.55
CA LYS A 67 -12.16 2.10 15.96
C LYS A 67 -13.26 2.66 16.85
N GLY A 68 -13.21 3.96 17.13
CA GLY A 68 -14.13 4.65 18.03
C GLY A 68 -13.69 4.70 19.49
N ASP A 69 -12.69 3.91 19.88
CA ASP A 69 -12.07 4.04 21.19
C ASP A 69 -11.23 5.31 21.30
N HIS A 70 -10.81 5.63 22.52
CA HIS A 70 -9.93 6.74 22.80
C HIS A 70 -9.01 6.45 23.99
N PHE A 71 -7.91 7.20 24.07
CA PHE A 71 -7.07 7.25 25.26
C PHE A 71 -6.57 8.66 25.51
N GLU A 72 -6.37 8.99 26.79
CA GLU A 72 -5.73 10.23 27.20
C GLU A 72 -4.22 10.06 27.20
N LEU A 73 -3.53 10.82 26.36
CA LEU A 73 -2.07 10.91 26.35
C LEU A 73 -1.63 11.98 27.35
N THR A 74 -0.75 11.64 28.29
CA THR A 74 -0.19 12.56 29.28
C THR A 74 1.34 12.58 29.19
N CYS A 75 1.93 13.77 29.06
CA CYS A 75 3.37 13.97 29.04
C CYS A 75 3.81 14.82 30.24
N LYS A 76 4.82 14.36 30.99
CA LYS A 76 5.39 15.02 32.17
C LYS A 76 6.91 15.07 32.10
N GLY A 77 7.52 16.25 32.25
CA GLY A 77 8.97 16.39 32.23
C GLY A 77 9.47 17.62 31.48
N LYS A 78 10.75 17.59 31.10
CA LYS A 78 11.48 18.73 30.52
C LYS A 78 11.00 19.12 29.11
N ASP A 79 10.59 18.14 28.32
CA ASP A 79 10.14 18.24 26.92
C ASP A 79 8.67 17.80 26.76
N SER A 80 7.87 17.87 27.84
CA SER A 80 6.51 17.34 27.87
C SER A 80 5.55 18.00 26.87
N ARG A 81 5.70 19.30 26.62
CA ARG A 81 4.86 20.02 25.65
C ARG A 81 5.16 19.58 24.21
N GLU A 82 6.45 19.56 23.86
CA GLU A 82 6.92 19.15 22.53
C GLU A 82 6.59 17.68 22.26
N ALA A 83 6.74 16.82 23.27
CA ALA A 83 6.33 15.42 23.20
C ALA A 83 4.83 15.29 22.93
N LEU A 84 3.97 16.02 23.65
CA LEU A 84 2.52 15.95 23.44
C LEU A 84 2.13 16.42 22.03
N GLU A 85 2.66 17.56 21.58
CA GLU A 85 2.35 18.13 20.26
C GLU A 85 2.82 17.21 19.12
N THR A 86 4.04 16.66 19.23
CA THR A 86 4.62 15.76 18.21
C THR A 86 3.89 14.43 18.16
N LEU A 87 3.60 13.82 19.32
CA LEU A 87 2.94 12.53 19.39
C LEU A 87 1.48 12.59 18.94
N SER A 88 0.77 13.68 19.27
CA SER A 88 -0.61 13.87 18.80
C SER A 88 -0.65 13.94 17.27
N ARG A 89 0.23 14.76 16.68
CA ARG A 89 0.34 14.87 15.22
C ARG A 89 0.73 13.55 14.56
N LYS A 90 1.69 12.84 15.16
CA LYS A 90 2.12 11.52 14.68
C LYS A 90 0.96 10.52 14.71
N PHE A 91 0.18 10.51 15.80
CA PHE A 91 -0.98 9.66 15.94
C PHE A 91 -2.04 9.94 14.86
N ASP A 92 -2.35 11.21 14.58
CA ASP A 92 -3.33 11.58 13.55
C ASP A 92 -2.92 11.08 12.14
N ILE A 93 -1.64 11.22 11.79
CA ILE A 93 -1.07 10.70 10.53
C ILE A 93 -1.22 9.17 10.45
N LEU A 94 -0.92 8.49 11.55
CA LEU A 94 -0.94 7.04 11.62
C LEU A 94 -2.35 6.46 11.53
N MET A 95 -3.37 7.16 12.01
CA MET A 95 -4.75 6.73 11.89
C MET A 95 -5.35 6.98 10.50
N SER A 96 -4.73 7.85 9.70
CA SER A 96 -5.24 8.25 8.38
C SER A 96 -4.61 7.45 7.22
N ASN A 97 -3.35 7.01 7.35
CA ASN A 97 -2.60 6.30 6.30
C ASN A 97 -2.70 4.75 6.33
N ASP A 98 -3.70 4.19 7.01
CA ASP A 98 -3.81 2.74 7.16
C ASP A 98 -4.56 2.12 5.96
N HIS A 99 -3.82 1.49 5.04
CA HIS A 99 -4.37 0.96 3.79
C HIS A 99 -5.36 -0.20 4.01
N GLU A 100 -6.55 -0.11 3.44
CA GLU A 100 -7.49 -1.23 3.33
C GLU A 100 -7.07 -2.18 2.18
N ALA A 101 -7.24 -3.49 2.37
CA ALA A 101 -6.89 -4.48 1.35
C ALA A 101 -7.89 -4.45 0.19
N VAL A 102 -7.36 -4.42 -1.04
CA VAL A 102 -8.14 -4.54 -2.27
C VAL A 102 -8.66 -5.98 -2.39
N ARG A 103 -9.98 -6.16 -2.42
CA ARG A 103 -10.60 -7.45 -2.72
C ARG A 103 -10.56 -7.72 -4.22
N ILE A 104 -10.16 -8.94 -4.59
CA ILE A 104 -10.20 -9.41 -5.98
C ILE A 104 -11.59 -10.00 -6.26
N ASP A 105 -12.20 -9.60 -7.37
CA ASP A 105 -13.50 -10.13 -7.82
C ASP A 105 -13.38 -11.61 -8.21
N LYS A 106 -14.33 -12.44 -7.75
CA LYS A 106 -14.43 -13.84 -8.14
C LYS A 106 -14.96 -13.98 -9.57
N GLU A 107 -14.32 -14.81 -10.39
CA GLU A 107 -14.89 -15.29 -11.65
C GLU A 107 -16.05 -16.28 -11.41
N THR A 108 -16.95 -16.42 -12.39
CA THR A 108 -18.06 -17.39 -12.34
C THR A 108 -17.68 -18.71 -12.99
N GLY A 109 -18.14 -19.82 -12.42
CA GLY A 109 -18.10 -21.15 -13.02
C GLY A 109 -18.08 -22.24 -11.95
N ALA A 110 -18.36 -23.47 -12.36
CA ALA A 110 -18.43 -24.62 -11.46
C ALA A 110 -17.31 -25.62 -11.77
N TYR A 111 -16.93 -26.38 -10.75
CA TYR A 111 -16.24 -27.65 -10.87
C TYR A 111 -17.24 -28.76 -10.46
N GLU A 112 -17.04 -29.97 -10.96
CA GLU A 112 -17.88 -31.11 -10.60
C GLU A 112 -17.49 -31.70 -9.24
N GLY A 113 -16.19 -31.66 -8.92
CA GLY A 113 -15.62 -32.13 -7.66
C GLY A 113 -15.98 -31.26 -6.45
N GLU A 114 -15.78 -31.83 -5.26
CA GLU A 114 -16.04 -31.12 -4.00
C GLU A 114 -15.14 -29.88 -3.87
N SER A 115 -15.75 -28.70 -3.77
CA SER A 115 -15.05 -27.42 -3.68
C SER A 115 -15.30 -26.69 -2.37
N ILE A 116 -14.25 -26.05 -1.84
CA ILE A 116 -14.33 -25.15 -0.69
C ILE A 116 -14.08 -23.72 -1.16
N GLU A 117 -14.96 -22.79 -0.76
CA GLU A 117 -14.76 -21.37 -1.03
C GLU A 117 -13.78 -20.71 -0.05
N GLY A 118 -13.01 -19.75 -0.57
CA GLY A 118 -12.11 -18.89 0.18
C GLY A 118 -12.18 -17.43 -0.22
N GLU A 119 -11.41 -16.61 0.50
CA GLU A 119 -11.09 -15.25 0.10
C GLU A 119 -9.79 -15.21 -0.71
N ILE A 120 -9.76 -14.45 -1.81
CA ILE A 120 -8.61 -14.40 -2.71
C ILE A 120 -7.54 -13.46 -2.17
N ILE A 121 -6.33 -13.99 -1.94
CA ILE A 121 -5.13 -13.18 -1.67
C ILE A 121 -4.51 -12.74 -3.00
N SER A 122 -4.17 -13.72 -3.83
CA SER A 122 -3.55 -13.56 -5.14
C SER A 122 -4.25 -14.47 -6.14
N GLY A 123 -4.52 -13.94 -7.33
CA GLY A 123 -5.13 -14.67 -8.43
C GLY A 123 -4.21 -15.73 -9.05
N GLY A 124 -4.69 -16.37 -10.12
CA GLY A 124 -3.97 -17.46 -10.78
C GLY A 124 -4.52 -18.84 -10.40
N MET A 125 -3.94 -19.89 -10.96
CA MET A 125 -4.43 -21.25 -10.77
C MET A 125 -3.28 -22.21 -10.54
N ALA A 126 -3.47 -23.17 -9.64
CA ALA A 126 -2.52 -24.23 -9.37
C ALA A 126 -3.22 -25.60 -9.36
N LEU A 127 -2.54 -26.59 -9.92
CA LEU A 127 -2.90 -28.01 -9.83
C LEU A 127 -1.68 -28.76 -9.32
N SER A 128 -1.71 -29.22 -8.07
CA SER A 128 -0.60 -29.92 -7.45
C SER A 128 -1.07 -30.68 -6.21
N PRO A 129 -0.29 -31.66 -5.71
CA PRO A 129 -0.57 -32.28 -4.42
C PRO A 129 -0.60 -31.25 -3.30
N LEU A 130 -1.49 -31.45 -2.32
CA LEU A 130 -1.49 -30.69 -1.08
C LEU A 130 -0.26 -31.07 -0.25
N TRP A 131 0.40 -30.07 0.34
CA TRP A 131 1.48 -30.28 1.29
C TRP A 131 1.18 -29.54 2.58
N HIS A 132 1.08 -30.26 3.68
CA HIS A 132 0.91 -29.68 5.00
C HIS A 132 2.22 -29.05 5.47
N TYR A 133 2.16 -27.76 5.78
CA TYR A 133 3.28 -27.06 6.36
C TYR A 133 3.58 -27.62 7.75
N THR A 134 4.76 -28.21 7.90
CA THR A 134 5.27 -28.70 9.19
C THR A 134 6.67 -28.15 9.42
N GLU A 135 6.92 -27.64 10.62
CA GLU A 135 8.23 -27.15 11.03
C GLU A 135 8.78 -28.02 12.15
N GLU A 136 10.02 -28.49 11.98
CA GLU A 136 10.81 -29.06 13.07
C GLU A 136 11.93 -28.09 13.45
N THR A 137 12.06 -27.80 14.74
CA THR A 137 13.13 -26.93 15.24
C THR A 137 14.29 -27.80 15.74
N ILE A 138 15.45 -27.67 15.09
CA ILE A 138 16.67 -28.39 15.47
C ILE A 138 17.66 -27.40 16.06
N ARG A 139 18.24 -27.72 17.22
CA ARG A 139 19.30 -26.90 17.82
C ARG A 139 20.67 -27.37 17.34
N THR A 140 21.35 -26.51 16.59
CA THR A 140 22.77 -26.66 16.23
C THR A 140 23.67 -26.07 17.31
N GLN A 141 24.95 -26.46 17.34
CA GLN A 141 25.91 -25.88 18.29
C GLN A 141 26.12 -24.39 17.99
N SER A 142 25.71 -23.53 18.91
CA SER A 142 25.98 -22.08 18.88
C SER A 142 26.65 -21.66 20.17
N THR A 143 27.67 -20.81 20.06
CA THR A 143 28.35 -20.16 21.19
C THR A 143 27.70 -18.82 21.57
N THR A 144 26.67 -18.40 20.83
CA THR A 144 25.98 -17.11 21.03
C THR A 144 25.16 -17.14 22.31
N SER A 145 25.37 -16.16 23.20
CA SER A 145 24.55 -16.00 24.41
C SER A 145 23.15 -15.45 24.08
N PHE A 146 22.16 -15.64 24.96
CA PHE A 146 20.81 -15.07 24.79
C PHE A 146 20.82 -13.56 24.55
N THR A 147 21.56 -12.80 25.38
CA THR A 147 21.69 -11.35 25.24
C THR A 147 22.26 -10.94 23.89
N GLU A 148 23.27 -11.68 23.40
CA GLU A 148 23.88 -11.44 22.10
C GLU A 148 22.91 -11.78 20.95
N ALA A 149 22.13 -12.86 21.06
CA ALA A 149 21.14 -13.24 20.07
C ALA A 149 20.01 -12.21 19.93
N VAL A 150 19.53 -11.66 21.05
CA VAL A 150 18.54 -10.57 21.05
C VAL A 150 19.13 -9.32 20.41
N ALA A 151 20.36 -8.93 20.77
CA ALA A 151 21.03 -7.77 20.19
C ALA A 151 21.23 -7.91 18.66
N LYS A 152 21.65 -9.09 18.19
CA LYS A 152 21.76 -9.41 16.76
C LYS A 152 20.42 -9.31 16.05
N SER A 153 19.35 -9.86 16.64
CA SER A 153 17.99 -9.80 16.08
C SER A 153 17.48 -8.36 15.94
N ILE A 154 17.70 -7.52 16.95
CA ILE A 154 17.33 -6.09 16.92
C ILE A 154 18.14 -5.35 15.83
N SER A 155 19.44 -5.61 15.76
CA SER A 155 20.31 -5.00 14.75
C SER A 155 19.92 -5.40 13.33
N GLU A 156 19.57 -6.67 13.12
CA GLU A 156 19.11 -7.20 11.84
C GLU A 156 17.80 -6.53 11.41
N LEU A 157 16.80 -6.46 12.31
CA LEU A 157 15.54 -5.78 12.05
C LEU A 157 15.73 -4.29 11.74
N GLU A 158 16.69 -3.63 12.40
CA GLU A 158 17.03 -2.24 12.09
C GLU A 158 17.67 -2.08 10.70
N GLN A 159 18.54 -3.01 10.29
CA GLN A 159 19.15 -3.00 8.96
C GLN A 159 18.10 -3.22 7.87
N ILE A 160 17.22 -4.21 8.05
CA ILE A 160 16.12 -4.48 7.11
C ILE A 160 15.18 -3.27 7.03
N TYR A 161 14.80 -2.70 8.18
CA TYR A 161 14.00 -1.48 8.21
C TYR A 161 14.64 -0.32 7.44
N LYS A 162 15.96 -0.13 7.58
CA LYS A 162 16.69 0.92 6.85
C LYS A 162 16.78 0.64 5.36
N ALA A 163 17.03 -0.61 4.96
CA ALA A 163 17.13 -1.02 3.57
C ALA A 163 15.80 -0.86 2.82
N HIS A 164 14.69 -1.16 3.50
CA HIS A 164 13.35 -1.09 2.94
C HIS A 164 12.59 0.19 3.30
N LYS A 165 13.25 1.24 3.81
CA LYS A 165 12.58 2.47 4.28
C LYS A 165 11.72 3.17 3.21
N THR A 166 11.92 2.84 1.94
CA THR A 166 11.14 3.34 0.80
C THR A 166 9.85 2.59 0.53
N ASP A 167 9.75 1.35 0.99
CA ASP A 167 8.64 0.45 0.70
C ASP A 167 7.48 0.74 1.67
N ALA A 168 6.25 0.66 1.18
CA ALA A 168 5.06 0.90 1.99
C ALA A 168 4.95 -0.05 3.21
N ASP A 169 5.64 -1.20 3.15
CA ASP A 169 5.57 -2.25 4.17
C ASP A 169 6.66 -2.20 5.23
N SER A 170 7.64 -1.28 5.13
CA SER A 170 8.81 -1.25 6.02
C SER A 170 8.48 -1.08 7.50
N GLY A 171 7.33 -0.47 7.81
CA GLY A 171 6.84 -0.25 9.17
C GLY A 171 6.71 -1.52 10.02
N ILE A 172 6.63 -2.70 9.40
CA ILE A 172 6.57 -3.98 10.12
C ILE A 172 7.88 -4.31 10.82
N TYR A 173 9.03 -4.11 10.18
CA TYR A 173 10.33 -4.41 10.78
C TYR A 173 10.64 -3.46 11.94
N LEU A 174 10.20 -2.20 11.83
CA LEU A 174 10.19 -1.28 12.96
C LEU A 174 9.33 -1.81 14.10
N ALA A 175 8.12 -2.29 13.79
CA ALA A 175 7.22 -2.89 14.76
C ALA A 175 7.83 -4.09 15.49
N GLN A 176 8.36 -5.06 14.77
CA GLN A 176 9.04 -6.22 15.33
C GLN A 176 10.23 -5.82 16.21
N LYS A 177 11.03 -4.85 15.76
CA LYS A 177 12.18 -4.32 16.52
C LYS A 177 11.73 -3.70 17.84
N GLU A 178 10.72 -2.83 17.79
CA GLU A 178 10.17 -2.16 18.98
C GLU A 178 9.49 -3.16 19.94
N LEU A 179 8.89 -4.22 19.40
CA LEU A 179 8.24 -5.27 20.18
C LEU A 179 9.27 -6.10 20.94
N LEU A 180 10.30 -6.58 20.25
CA LEU A 180 11.41 -7.32 20.86
C LEU A 180 12.14 -6.45 21.90
N ALA A 181 12.38 -5.17 21.59
CA ALA A 181 13.00 -4.22 22.51
C ALA A 181 12.14 -3.94 23.76
N SER A 182 10.82 -4.04 23.65
CA SER A 182 9.88 -3.90 24.76
C SER A 182 9.87 -5.13 25.66
N LEU A 183 9.89 -6.34 25.07
CA LEU A 183 9.79 -7.60 25.81
C LEU A 183 11.09 -7.96 26.53
N GLN A 184 12.26 -7.56 26.00
CA GLN A 184 13.55 -7.91 26.59
C GLN A 184 13.85 -7.25 27.95
N GLN A 185 13.12 -6.20 28.36
CA GLN A 185 13.51 -5.34 29.50
C GLN A 185 13.65 -6.08 30.84
N ASN A 186 13.07 -7.28 30.99
CA ASN A 186 13.18 -8.12 32.20
C ASN A 186 13.38 -9.61 31.87
N VAL A 187 13.98 -9.92 30.74
CA VAL A 187 14.13 -11.30 30.23
C VAL A 187 15.62 -11.63 30.08
N THR A 188 16.06 -12.73 30.69
CA THR A 188 17.49 -13.15 30.67
C THR A 188 17.73 -14.50 30.00
N SER A 189 16.68 -15.23 29.63
CA SER A 189 16.75 -16.51 28.92
C SER A 189 15.69 -16.62 27.83
N LEU A 190 15.85 -17.62 26.95
CA LEU A 190 14.87 -17.90 25.90
C LEU A 190 13.52 -18.30 26.49
N GLU A 191 13.51 -19.12 27.54
CA GLU A 191 12.28 -19.57 28.20
C GLU A 191 11.48 -18.39 28.76
N MET A 192 12.17 -17.43 29.39
CA MET A 192 11.53 -16.20 29.88
C MET A 192 10.99 -15.33 28.73
N LEU A 193 11.63 -15.35 27.56
CA LEU A 193 11.13 -14.63 26.38
C LEU A 193 9.87 -15.29 25.83
N GLU A 194 9.86 -16.63 25.77
CA GLU A 194 8.69 -17.42 25.35
C GLU A 194 7.50 -17.16 26.27
N GLU A 195 7.70 -17.20 27.59
CA GLU A 195 6.66 -16.88 28.57
C GLU A 195 6.15 -15.44 28.43
N ALA A 196 7.04 -14.48 28.18
CA ALA A 196 6.66 -13.07 27.98
C ALA A 196 5.85 -12.88 26.69
N VAL A 197 6.24 -13.55 25.60
CA VAL A 197 5.51 -13.59 24.33
C VAL A 197 4.13 -14.20 24.51
N GLU A 198 4.04 -15.36 25.16
CA GLU A 198 2.75 -16.00 25.39
C GLU A 198 1.83 -15.16 26.26
N LYS A 199 2.37 -14.54 27.31
CA LYS A 199 1.61 -13.67 28.21
C LYS A 199 1.07 -12.46 27.43
N ALA A 200 1.93 -11.80 26.65
CA ALA A 200 1.52 -10.68 25.81
C ALA A 200 0.44 -11.08 24.81
N GLY A 201 0.58 -12.24 24.15
CA GLY A 201 -0.43 -12.77 23.24
C GLY A 201 -1.77 -13.06 23.91
N ARG A 202 -1.78 -13.62 25.14
CA ARG A 202 -3.02 -13.85 25.91
C ARG A 202 -3.72 -12.55 26.29
N GLU A 203 -2.97 -11.51 26.63
CA GLU A 203 -3.52 -10.18 26.96
C GLU A 203 -4.17 -9.48 25.75
N LEU A 204 -3.87 -9.93 24.53
CA LEU A 204 -4.47 -9.45 23.27
C LEU A 204 -5.75 -10.21 22.86
N LYS A 205 -6.12 -11.29 23.56
CA LYS A 205 -7.34 -12.06 23.25
C LYS A 205 -8.59 -11.28 23.68
N GLY A 206 -9.40 -10.84 22.70
CA GLY A 206 -10.69 -10.18 22.93
C GLY A 206 -11.19 -9.20 21.87
N GLY A 207 -10.45 -8.98 20.76
CA GLY A 207 -10.84 -8.08 19.66
C GLY A 207 -10.32 -8.55 18.30
N ILE A 208 -10.40 -7.71 17.25
CA ILE A 208 -9.92 -7.97 15.86
C ILE A 208 -8.40 -8.30 15.77
N LEU A 209 -7.70 -8.37 16.91
CA LEU A 209 -6.24 -8.48 17.03
C LEU A 209 -5.68 -9.91 16.97
N GLU A 210 -6.48 -10.92 16.61
CA GLU A 210 -6.00 -12.32 16.56
C GLU A 210 -4.87 -12.53 15.52
N THR A 211 -4.80 -11.70 14.47
CA THR A 211 -3.73 -11.68 13.46
C THR A 211 -2.36 -11.19 13.98
N ARG A 212 -2.22 -10.96 15.29
CA ARG A 212 -1.03 -10.32 15.90
C ARG A 212 -0.19 -11.26 16.74
N HIS A 213 -0.59 -12.53 16.89
CA HIS A 213 0.23 -13.56 17.51
C HIS A 213 1.48 -13.87 16.69
N ASP A 214 1.43 -13.66 15.37
CA ASP A 214 2.48 -14.10 14.45
C ASP A 214 3.69 -13.18 14.45
N ASP A 215 3.52 -11.88 14.73
CA ASP A 215 4.65 -10.97 14.96
C ASP A 215 5.46 -11.34 16.21
N TYR A 216 4.78 -11.75 17.30
CA TYR A 216 5.46 -12.24 18.50
C TYR A 216 6.18 -13.57 18.24
N ARG A 217 5.60 -14.43 17.40
CA ARG A 217 6.24 -15.68 16.98
C ARG A 217 7.45 -15.43 16.07
N ASP A 218 7.38 -14.48 15.15
CA ASP A 218 8.47 -14.15 14.23
C ASP A 218 9.67 -13.56 14.98
N ILE A 219 9.46 -12.67 15.96
CA ILE A 219 10.58 -12.17 16.79
C ILE A 219 11.23 -13.29 17.60
N LEU A 220 10.43 -14.21 18.14
CA LEU A 220 10.93 -15.35 18.92
C LEU A 220 11.74 -16.28 18.01
N GLN A 221 11.22 -16.55 16.82
CA GLN A 221 11.88 -17.36 15.81
C GLN A 221 13.21 -16.73 15.37
N ARG A 222 13.25 -15.40 15.22
CA ARG A 222 14.48 -14.68 14.87
C ARG A 222 15.54 -14.79 15.96
N VAL A 223 15.16 -14.61 17.23
CA VAL A 223 16.08 -14.84 18.37
C VAL A 223 16.57 -16.29 18.43
N LYS A 224 15.67 -17.26 18.19
CA LYS A 224 16.00 -18.69 18.09
C LYS A 224 17.04 -18.96 17.00
N MET A 225 16.91 -18.36 15.82
CA MET A 225 17.89 -18.51 14.73
C MET A 225 19.31 -18.07 15.17
N HIS A 226 19.45 -16.93 15.84
CA HIS A 226 20.74 -16.47 16.36
C HIS A 226 21.28 -17.35 17.51
N LEU A 227 20.42 -18.05 18.24
CA LEU A 227 20.78 -19.05 19.24
C LEU A 227 21.16 -20.42 18.65
N GLY A 228 21.21 -20.55 17.32
CA GLY A 228 21.56 -21.79 16.64
C GLY A 228 20.38 -22.74 16.47
N TYR A 229 19.15 -22.32 16.74
CA TYR A 229 17.98 -23.10 16.34
C TYR A 229 17.74 -22.90 14.85
N THR A 230 17.84 -23.97 14.07
CA THR A 230 17.45 -23.98 12.67
C THR A 230 16.10 -24.66 12.57
N THR A 231 15.15 -23.97 11.93
CA THR A 231 13.90 -24.62 11.57
C THR A 231 14.10 -25.33 10.24
N VAL A 232 13.91 -26.64 10.25
CA VAL A 232 13.93 -27.45 9.04
C VAL A 232 12.48 -27.63 8.63
N THR A 233 12.13 -27.00 7.52
CA THR A 233 10.89 -27.31 6.81
C THR A 233 11.25 -28.27 5.68
N ALA A 234 10.65 -29.46 5.69
CA ALA A 234 10.75 -30.37 4.56
C ALA A 234 9.77 -29.89 3.48
N TYR A 235 10.30 -29.51 2.33
CA TYR A 235 9.50 -29.24 1.13
C TYR A 235 9.67 -30.36 0.10
N PRO A 236 8.61 -30.74 -0.62
CA PRO A 236 8.72 -31.66 -1.74
C PRO A 236 9.63 -31.10 -2.83
N GLN A 237 10.34 -31.98 -3.57
CA GLN A 237 11.11 -31.59 -4.76
C GLN A 237 10.22 -31.41 -6.01
N ARG A 238 8.95 -31.85 -5.94
CA ARG A 238 7.93 -31.68 -6.97
C ARG A 238 7.03 -30.48 -6.66
N PRO A 239 6.32 -29.90 -7.63
CA PRO A 239 5.35 -28.84 -7.35
C PRO A 239 4.31 -29.23 -6.31
N PHE A 240 3.94 -28.29 -5.44
CA PHE A 240 2.99 -28.52 -4.34
C PHE A 240 2.15 -27.28 -4.04
N ILE A 241 0.94 -27.48 -3.50
CA ILE A 241 0.14 -26.43 -2.89
C ILE A 241 0.33 -26.51 -1.38
N LEU A 242 0.86 -25.44 -0.79
CA LEU A 242 1.16 -25.38 0.64
C LEU A 242 -0.10 -25.06 1.42
N LEU A 243 -0.44 -25.90 2.39
CA LEU A 243 -1.46 -25.60 3.39
C LEU A 243 -0.80 -25.28 4.72
N ALA A 244 -1.00 -24.07 5.21
CA ALA A 244 -0.53 -23.64 6.50
C ALA A 244 -1.68 -23.02 7.30
N ASP A 245 -1.63 -23.14 8.62
CA ASP A 245 -2.56 -22.40 9.46
C ASP A 245 -2.28 -20.90 9.34
N ASP A 246 -1.00 -20.53 9.38
CA ASP A 246 -0.50 -19.21 9.00
C ASP A 246 0.96 -19.32 8.53
N LEU A 247 1.49 -18.29 7.87
CA LEU A 247 2.90 -18.20 7.49
C LEU A 247 3.50 -16.90 8.00
N LEU A 248 4.71 -16.99 8.54
CA LEU A 248 5.48 -15.81 8.90
C LEU A 248 5.98 -15.09 7.63
N PRO A 249 6.09 -13.75 7.63
CA PRO A 249 6.62 -12.97 6.49
C PRO A 249 7.98 -13.47 6.00
N SER A 250 8.88 -13.78 6.94
CA SER A 250 10.22 -14.34 6.68
C SER A 250 10.19 -15.69 5.95
N ARG A 251 9.07 -16.43 6.04
CA ARG A 251 8.89 -17.71 5.34
C ARG A 251 8.47 -17.54 3.89
N ILE A 252 7.70 -16.50 3.58
CA ILE A 252 7.24 -16.25 2.21
C ILE A 252 8.43 -15.95 1.30
N GLU A 253 9.39 -15.16 1.80
CA GLU A 253 10.64 -14.84 1.09
C GLU A 253 11.52 -16.07 0.83
N THR A 254 11.35 -17.14 1.63
CA THR A 254 12.13 -18.38 1.55
C THR A 254 11.34 -19.55 0.98
N LEU A 255 10.13 -19.31 0.47
CA LEU A 255 9.34 -20.35 -0.18
C LEU A 255 10.08 -20.88 -1.42
N PRO A 256 10.16 -22.22 -1.59
CA PRO A 256 10.75 -22.82 -2.78
C PRO A 256 10.06 -22.37 -4.07
N GLN A 257 10.82 -22.29 -5.17
CA GLN A 257 10.28 -21.91 -6.49
C GLN A 257 9.21 -22.88 -7.02
N ASN A 258 9.19 -24.13 -6.54
CA ASN A 258 8.16 -25.11 -6.90
C ASN A 258 6.89 -25.01 -6.02
N THR A 259 6.75 -23.98 -5.21
CA THR A 259 5.49 -23.67 -4.51
C THR A 259 4.46 -23.18 -5.53
N ALA A 260 3.53 -24.05 -5.93
CA ALA A 260 2.55 -23.77 -6.97
C ALA A 260 1.37 -22.92 -6.46
N GLY A 261 1.06 -22.99 -5.16
CA GLY A 261 0.01 -22.20 -4.54
C GLY A 261 0.06 -22.28 -3.02
N VAL A 262 -0.68 -21.39 -2.34
CA VAL A 262 -0.72 -21.31 -0.87
C VAL A 262 -2.15 -21.17 -0.35
N ILE A 263 -2.54 -22.00 0.62
CA ILE A 263 -3.80 -21.93 1.35
C ILE A 263 -3.49 -21.61 2.81
N LEU A 264 -4.09 -20.53 3.33
CA LEU A 264 -3.96 -20.10 4.73
C LEU A 264 -5.29 -20.24 5.47
N ARG A 265 -5.30 -20.64 6.74
CA ARG A 265 -6.54 -20.78 7.54
C ARG A 265 -6.80 -19.63 8.52
N ASN A 266 -5.76 -19.04 9.09
CA ASN A 266 -5.88 -18.07 10.19
C ASN A 266 -5.21 -16.74 9.83
N THR A 267 -5.50 -16.20 8.65
CA THR A 267 -4.94 -14.91 8.19
C THR A 267 -6.07 -14.00 7.69
N SER A 268 -5.83 -12.69 7.59
CA SER A 268 -6.74 -11.72 6.96
C SER A 268 -6.21 -11.23 5.61
N LEU A 269 -7.09 -10.71 4.73
CA LEU A 269 -6.66 -10.11 3.44
C LEU A 269 -5.70 -8.91 3.59
N THR A 270 -5.72 -8.29 4.77
CA THR A 270 -4.85 -7.19 5.18
C THR A 270 -3.57 -7.66 5.86
N SER A 271 -3.39 -8.97 6.09
CA SER A 271 -2.18 -9.48 6.75
C SER A 271 -0.96 -9.24 5.85
N HIS A 272 0.20 -9.04 6.48
CA HIS A 272 1.44 -8.83 5.72
C HIS A 272 1.78 -10.06 4.87
N THR A 273 1.45 -11.25 5.38
CA THR A 273 1.53 -12.51 4.64
C THR A 273 0.70 -12.47 3.36
N ALA A 274 -0.53 -11.96 3.41
CA ALA A 274 -1.38 -11.79 2.23
C ALA A 274 -0.80 -10.77 1.23
N ILE A 275 -0.22 -9.67 1.71
CA ILE A 275 0.42 -8.66 0.85
C ILE A 275 1.64 -9.25 0.12
N LEU A 276 2.52 -9.95 0.84
CA LEU A 276 3.72 -10.55 0.29
C LEU A 276 3.41 -11.68 -0.71
N LEU A 277 2.41 -12.52 -0.42
CA LEU A 277 1.94 -13.56 -1.35
C LEU A 277 1.37 -12.96 -2.65
N ARG A 278 0.68 -11.82 -2.56
CA ARG A 278 0.24 -11.08 -3.75
C ARG A 278 1.42 -10.50 -4.53
N ALA A 279 2.41 -9.96 -3.83
CA ALA A 279 3.61 -9.40 -4.44
C ALA A 279 4.47 -10.47 -5.14
N SER A 280 4.47 -11.71 -4.64
CA SER A 280 5.18 -12.84 -5.24
C SER A 280 4.45 -13.49 -6.42
N GLY A 281 3.16 -13.17 -6.63
CA GLY A 281 2.36 -13.71 -7.71
C GLY A 281 1.95 -15.18 -7.52
N ILE A 282 2.18 -15.76 -6.34
CA ILE A 282 1.80 -17.15 -6.05
C ILE A 282 0.28 -17.21 -5.83
N PRO A 283 -0.47 -18.05 -6.58
CA PRO A 283 -1.90 -18.25 -6.37
C PRO A 283 -2.20 -18.58 -4.91
N SER A 284 -3.05 -17.80 -4.26
CA SER A 284 -3.23 -17.94 -2.82
C SER A 284 -4.60 -17.54 -2.30
N LEU A 285 -5.11 -18.33 -1.35
CA LEU A 285 -6.45 -18.21 -0.76
C LEU A 285 -6.41 -18.28 0.77
N ILE A 286 -7.37 -17.59 1.39
CA ILE A 286 -7.70 -17.74 2.82
C ILE A 286 -8.94 -18.63 2.93
N ILE A 287 -8.82 -19.75 3.64
CA ILE A 287 -9.91 -20.72 3.88
C ILE A 287 -9.89 -21.17 5.34
N ASN A 288 -10.61 -20.45 6.21
CA ASN A 288 -10.58 -20.68 7.66
C ASN A 288 -11.09 -22.07 8.07
N THR A 289 -11.98 -22.67 7.27
CA THR A 289 -12.62 -23.95 7.57
C THR A 289 -12.01 -25.11 6.79
N PHE A 290 -10.84 -24.93 6.17
CA PHE A 290 -10.26 -25.96 5.30
C PHE A 290 -10.05 -27.25 6.11
N SER A 291 -10.85 -28.27 5.84
CA SER A 291 -10.80 -29.55 6.54
C SER A 291 -11.02 -30.64 5.52
N MET A 292 -10.13 -31.62 5.48
CA MET A 292 -10.27 -32.80 4.63
C MET A 292 -10.62 -34.01 5.49
N LYS A 293 -11.59 -34.80 5.02
CA LYS A 293 -11.92 -36.11 5.58
C LYS A 293 -11.41 -37.18 4.63
N GLY A 294 -10.55 -38.08 5.11
CA GLY A 294 -10.08 -39.23 4.33
C GLY A 294 -8.62 -39.12 3.91
N LYS A 295 -8.24 -39.88 2.88
CA LYS A 295 -6.88 -39.90 2.32
C LYS A 295 -6.62 -38.58 1.58
N GLU A 296 -5.42 -38.01 1.74
CA GLU A 296 -5.00 -36.84 0.96
C GLU A 296 -5.11 -37.16 -0.55
N PRO A 297 -5.79 -36.31 -1.33
CA PRO A 297 -5.93 -36.48 -2.77
C PRO A 297 -4.56 -36.34 -3.46
N ASP A 298 -4.39 -37.05 -4.58
CA ASP A 298 -3.12 -37.02 -5.32
C ASP A 298 -2.85 -35.62 -5.92
N GLU A 299 -3.89 -34.87 -6.31
CA GLU A 299 -3.83 -33.48 -6.76
C GLU A 299 -5.07 -32.71 -6.28
N ILE A 300 -4.90 -31.44 -5.95
CA ILE A 300 -6.00 -30.49 -5.73
C ILE A 300 -5.91 -29.33 -6.71
N ILE A 301 -7.03 -28.67 -6.98
CA ILE A 301 -7.06 -27.42 -7.76
C ILE A 301 -7.21 -26.26 -6.81
N LEU A 302 -6.29 -25.31 -6.85
CA LEU A 302 -6.45 -23.98 -6.25
C LEU A 302 -6.78 -23.01 -7.38
N ASP A 303 -8.00 -22.50 -7.41
CA ASP A 303 -8.46 -21.50 -8.36
C ASP A 303 -8.55 -20.13 -7.65
N GLY A 304 -7.46 -19.36 -7.78
CA GLY A 304 -7.34 -17.99 -7.28
C GLY A 304 -8.15 -16.98 -8.08
N HIS A 305 -8.69 -17.34 -9.25
CA HIS A 305 -9.59 -16.47 -10.01
C HIS A 305 -11.02 -16.55 -9.48
N ARG A 306 -11.45 -17.73 -9.05
CA ARG A 306 -12.80 -17.97 -8.47
C ARG A 306 -12.82 -17.95 -6.95
N GLY A 307 -11.66 -18.02 -6.31
CA GLY A 307 -11.57 -18.10 -4.86
C GLY A 307 -12.06 -19.43 -4.31
N ILE A 308 -11.69 -20.53 -4.96
CA ILE A 308 -12.14 -21.88 -4.58
C ILE A 308 -10.98 -22.89 -4.63
N VAL A 309 -11.06 -23.91 -3.78
CA VAL A 309 -10.19 -25.10 -3.83
C VAL A 309 -11.03 -26.33 -4.10
N VAL A 310 -10.69 -27.11 -5.13
CA VAL A 310 -11.32 -28.40 -5.42
C VAL A 310 -10.47 -29.50 -4.82
N ILE A 311 -11.02 -30.22 -3.85
CA ILE A 311 -10.31 -31.22 -3.05
C ILE A 311 -10.26 -32.58 -3.75
N ASP A 312 -11.37 -32.98 -4.37
CA ASP A 312 -11.44 -34.24 -5.13
C ASP A 312 -11.81 -33.91 -6.58
N PRO A 313 -10.87 -33.37 -7.37
CA PRO A 313 -11.17 -32.93 -8.71
C PRO A 313 -11.43 -34.13 -9.63
N THR A 314 -12.52 -34.07 -10.38
CA THR A 314 -12.81 -35.07 -11.41
C THR A 314 -11.78 -34.98 -12.56
N PRO A 315 -11.65 -36.01 -13.42
CA PRO A 315 -10.82 -35.91 -14.62
C PRO A 315 -11.19 -34.72 -15.52
N ALA A 316 -12.47 -34.32 -15.54
CA ALA A 316 -12.94 -33.14 -16.26
C ALA A 316 -12.42 -31.85 -15.62
N ASP A 317 -12.47 -31.73 -14.29
CA ASP A 317 -11.95 -30.59 -13.54
C ASP A 317 -10.44 -30.42 -13.74
N ILE A 318 -9.68 -31.53 -13.68
CA ILE A 318 -8.24 -31.55 -13.92
C ILE A 318 -7.92 -31.08 -15.35
N HIS A 319 -8.67 -31.57 -16.33
CA HIS A 319 -8.50 -31.18 -17.73
C HIS A 319 -8.79 -29.68 -17.94
N GLN A 320 -9.88 -29.17 -17.36
CA GLN A 320 -10.22 -27.75 -17.37
C GLN A 320 -9.11 -26.89 -16.73
N ALA A 321 -8.60 -27.30 -15.55
CA ALA A 321 -7.54 -26.59 -14.86
C ALA A 321 -6.22 -26.57 -15.66
N LYS A 322 -5.81 -27.71 -16.24
CA LYS A 322 -4.61 -27.78 -17.08
C LYS A 322 -4.69 -26.86 -18.29
N ILE A 323 -5.85 -26.82 -18.97
CA ILE A 323 -6.07 -25.90 -20.09
C ILE A 323 -5.94 -24.45 -19.61
N ARG A 324 -6.54 -24.10 -18.47
CA ARG A 324 -6.48 -22.73 -17.96
C ARG A 324 -5.06 -22.33 -17.55
N ILE A 325 -4.35 -23.17 -16.81
CA ILE A 325 -2.95 -22.92 -16.41
C ILE A 325 -2.06 -22.70 -17.64
N GLU A 326 -2.20 -23.57 -18.65
CA GLU A 326 -1.39 -23.44 -19.87
C GLU A 326 -1.74 -22.19 -20.68
N ASN A 327 -3.04 -21.83 -20.75
CA ASN A 327 -3.47 -20.59 -21.38
C ASN A 327 -2.95 -19.35 -20.64
N ASP A 328 -3.05 -19.32 -19.31
CA ASP A 328 -2.57 -18.21 -18.49
C ASP A 328 -1.05 -18.04 -18.66
N ARG A 329 -0.29 -19.14 -18.60
CA ARG A 329 1.17 -19.17 -18.85
C ARG A 329 1.51 -18.69 -20.26
N LYS A 330 0.79 -19.15 -21.27
CA LYS A 330 1.00 -18.75 -22.67
C LYS A 330 0.68 -17.28 -22.88
N ASN A 331 -0.39 -16.78 -22.26
CA ASN A 331 -0.77 -15.37 -22.32
C ASN A 331 0.28 -14.49 -21.66
N GLU A 332 0.78 -14.86 -20.48
CA GLU A 332 1.83 -14.12 -19.79
C GLU A 332 3.14 -14.10 -20.60
N GLN A 333 3.55 -15.24 -21.17
CA GLN A 333 4.73 -15.31 -22.04
C GLN A 333 4.57 -14.47 -23.31
N THR A 334 3.37 -14.47 -23.89
CA THR A 334 3.05 -13.66 -25.06
C THR A 334 3.11 -12.17 -24.70
N ALA A 335 2.48 -11.77 -23.61
CA ALA A 335 2.52 -10.40 -23.10
C ALA A 335 3.97 -9.94 -22.84
N GLN A 336 4.76 -10.76 -22.15
CA GLN A 336 6.15 -10.46 -21.81
C GLN A 336 7.06 -10.38 -23.03
N SER A 337 6.95 -11.32 -23.98
CA SER A 337 7.77 -11.30 -25.21
C SER A 337 7.46 -10.10 -26.10
N ARG A 338 6.22 -9.59 -26.06
CA ARG A 338 5.72 -8.47 -26.88
C ARG A 338 5.57 -7.17 -26.09
N ARG A 339 6.16 -7.06 -24.90
CA ARG A 339 5.97 -5.92 -24.00
C ARG A 339 6.42 -4.58 -24.60
N PHE A 340 7.43 -4.60 -25.46
CA PHE A 340 7.93 -3.41 -26.17
C PHE A 340 7.19 -3.08 -27.46
N GLU A 341 6.33 -3.98 -27.96
CA GLU A 341 5.49 -3.67 -29.12
C GLU A 341 4.39 -2.67 -28.73
N SER A 342 3.93 -1.86 -29.68
CA SER A 342 2.74 -1.01 -29.49
C SER A 342 1.50 -1.86 -29.23
N ALA A 343 0.53 -1.30 -28.50
CA ALA A 343 -0.77 -1.93 -28.31
C ALA A 343 -1.74 -1.42 -29.38
N VAL A 344 -2.05 -2.29 -30.34
CA VAL A 344 -2.96 -2.00 -31.46
C VAL A 344 -4.10 -2.99 -31.39
N THR A 345 -5.34 -2.50 -31.36
CA THR A 345 -6.55 -3.33 -31.31
C THR A 345 -6.71 -4.16 -32.59
N THR A 346 -7.60 -5.14 -32.56
CA THR A 346 -7.98 -5.92 -33.75
C THR A 346 -8.60 -5.05 -34.86
N SER A 347 -9.21 -3.93 -34.48
CA SER A 347 -9.74 -2.90 -35.40
C SER A 347 -8.68 -1.93 -35.95
N GLY A 348 -7.44 -1.97 -35.44
CA GLY A 348 -6.34 -1.11 -35.88
C GLY A 348 -6.15 0.19 -35.09
N ASP A 349 -6.89 0.40 -34.00
CA ASP A 349 -6.71 1.55 -33.12
C ASP A 349 -5.45 1.39 -32.26
N THR A 350 -4.54 2.36 -32.30
CA THR A 350 -3.38 2.39 -31.41
C THR A 350 -3.76 2.98 -30.05
N ILE A 351 -3.53 2.21 -28.99
CA ILE A 351 -3.73 2.63 -27.60
C ILE A 351 -2.37 2.78 -26.94
N LYS A 352 -2.10 3.95 -26.36
CA LYS A 352 -0.86 4.18 -25.63
C LYS A 352 -0.97 3.66 -24.20
N VAL A 353 -0.03 2.81 -23.79
CA VAL A 353 0.03 2.27 -22.42
C VAL A 353 1.15 2.94 -21.65
N LEU A 354 0.77 3.72 -20.66
CA LEU A 354 1.63 4.54 -19.81
C LEU A 354 1.71 3.92 -18.40
N ALA A 355 2.69 4.37 -17.61
CA ALA A 355 2.86 3.93 -16.23
C ALA A 355 2.38 4.95 -15.19
N ASN A 356 1.74 4.41 -14.15
CA ASN A 356 1.57 5.04 -12.84
C ASN A 356 2.82 4.73 -12.01
N VAL A 357 3.53 5.77 -11.62
CA VAL A 357 4.83 5.71 -10.94
C VAL A 357 4.72 6.37 -9.58
N THR A 358 5.31 5.73 -8.58
CA THR A 358 5.34 6.21 -7.19
C THR A 358 6.75 6.52 -6.72
N ASP A 359 7.80 6.16 -7.45
CA ASP A 359 9.20 6.40 -7.07
C ASP A 359 10.14 6.11 -8.27
N VAL A 360 11.45 6.25 -8.09
CA VAL A 360 12.43 5.99 -9.14
C VAL A 360 12.46 4.51 -9.55
N THR A 361 12.32 3.58 -8.59
CA THR A 361 12.38 2.13 -8.82
C THR A 361 11.21 1.65 -9.68
N SER A 362 9.99 2.09 -9.37
CA SER A 362 8.79 1.80 -10.16
C SER A 362 8.85 2.42 -11.56
N ALA A 363 9.54 3.55 -11.74
CA ALA A 363 9.81 4.12 -13.06
C ALA A 363 10.77 3.24 -13.89
N GLN A 364 11.81 2.68 -13.26
CA GLN A 364 12.73 1.74 -13.91
C GLN A 364 12.02 0.46 -14.33
N LEU A 365 11.25 -0.13 -13.41
CA LEU A 365 10.42 -1.31 -13.69
C LEU A 365 9.44 -1.05 -14.85
N ALA A 366 8.76 0.10 -14.85
CA ALA A 366 7.84 0.46 -15.93
C ALA A 366 8.54 0.47 -17.30
N ARG A 367 9.80 0.92 -17.36
CA ARG A 367 10.58 0.93 -18.59
C ARG A 367 10.94 -0.49 -19.03
N GLU A 368 11.29 -1.36 -18.09
CA GLU A 368 11.61 -2.78 -18.35
C GLU A 368 10.38 -3.57 -18.83
N GLU A 369 9.20 -3.23 -18.32
CA GLU A 369 7.89 -3.76 -18.71
C GLU A 369 7.34 -3.13 -20.01
N GLY A 370 8.09 -2.20 -20.62
CA GLY A 370 7.78 -1.64 -21.94
C GLY A 370 6.76 -0.50 -21.94
N ALA A 371 6.60 0.26 -20.86
CA ALA A 371 5.75 1.43 -20.82
C ALA A 371 6.17 2.48 -21.87
N GLU A 372 5.20 3.17 -22.47
CA GLU A 372 5.44 4.16 -23.53
C GLU A 372 5.59 5.60 -22.98
N GLY A 373 5.65 5.74 -21.66
CA GLY A 373 5.72 6.99 -20.92
C GLY A 373 5.14 6.87 -19.52
N ILE A 374 5.10 7.98 -18.80
CA ILE A 374 4.48 8.08 -17.47
C ILE A 374 3.21 8.92 -17.59
N GLY A 375 2.05 8.31 -17.34
CA GLY A 375 0.75 8.97 -17.35
C GLY A 375 0.37 9.54 -15.99
N LEU A 376 1.03 9.09 -14.92
CA LEU A 376 0.91 9.66 -13.58
C LEU A 376 2.17 9.39 -12.77
N LEU A 377 2.96 10.43 -12.50
CA LEU A 377 3.93 10.45 -11.41
C LEU A 377 3.25 11.04 -10.18
N ARG A 378 3.03 10.21 -9.16
CA ARG A 378 2.60 10.66 -7.83
C ARG A 378 3.80 11.25 -7.12
N THR A 379 3.75 12.51 -6.68
CA THR A 379 4.90 13.19 -6.06
C THR A 379 5.01 12.94 -4.56
N GLU A 380 3.97 12.40 -3.93
CA GLU A 380 3.87 12.17 -2.49
C GLU A 380 5.03 11.35 -1.92
N PHE A 381 5.70 10.50 -2.71
CA PHE A 381 6.85 9.72 -2.26
C PHE A 381 8.03 10.55 -1.79
N LEU A 382 8.15 11.79 -2.24
CA LEU A 382 9.19 12.72 -1.79
C LEU A 382 8.79 13.39 -0.48
N PHE A 383 7.51 13.58 -0.26
CA PHE A 383 6.95 14.29 0.88
C PHE A 383 6.59 13.28 1.95
N LYS A 384 7.57 12.93 2.80
CA LYS A 384 7.42 11.95 3.89
C LYS A 384 7.39 12.65 5.25
N GLU A 385 8.02 12.06 6.27
CA GLU A 385 8.06 12.64 7.61
C GLU A 385 8.86 13.95 7.67
N GLU A 386 9.94 14.00 6.91
CA GLU A 386 10.77 15.19 6.74
C GLU A 386 10.46 15.84 5.40
N LYS A 387 10.43 17.18 5.37
CA LYS A 387 10.23 17.93 4.13
C LYS A 387 11.44 17.68 3.23
N PRO A 388 11.26 17.22 1.98
CA PRO A 388 12.38 17.00 1.08
C PRO A 388 13.06 18.33 0.75
N THR A 389 14.38 18.34 0.70
CA THR A 389 15.10 19.53 0.24
C THR A 389 14.83 19.75 -1.25
N PHE A 390 15.00 21.01 -1.70
CA PHE A 390 14.90 21.35 -3.11
C PHE A 390 15.81 20.46 -3.99
N GLU A 391 17.06 20.25 -3.57
CA GLU A 391 18.02 19.42 -4.31
C GLU A 391 17.58 17.96 -4.40
N ALA A 392 17.01 17.42 -3.32
CA ALA A 392 16.48 16.05 -3.30
C ALA A 392 15.29 15.89 -4.26
N GLN A 393 14.40 16.88 -4.31
CA GLN A 393 13.29 16.90 -5.28
C GLN A 393 13.81 16.96 -6.72
N VAL A 394 14.73 17.89 -7.01
CA VAL A 394 15.32 18.04 -8.36
C VAL A 394 15.98 16.75 -8.82
N GLU A 395 16.75 16.09 -7.96
CA GLU A 395 17.46 14.87 -8.33
C GLU A 395 16.51 13.68 -8.58
N ALA A 396 15.48 13.54 -7.75
CA ALA A 396 14.47 12.51 -7.95
C ALA A 396 13.67 12.72 -9.25
N TYR A 397 13.19 13.94 -9.50
CA TYR A 397 12.49 14.27 -10.74
C TYR A 397 13.39 14.08 -11.96
N ARG A 398 14.65 14.55 -11.91
CA ARG A 398 15.61 14.38 -13.01
C ARG A 398 15.85 12.91 -13.33
N SER A 399 16.01 12.08 -12.30
CA SER A 399 16.18 10.63 -12.45
C SER A 399 15.01 10.02 -13.22
N ILE A 400 13.77 10.37 -12.86
CA ILE A 400 12.56 9.87 -13.52
C ILE A 400 12.41 10.43 -14.94
N PHE A 401 12.59 11.74 -15.12
CA PHE A 401 12.49 12.40 -16.44
C PHE A 401 13.58 11.92 -17.41
N SER A 402 14.66 11.32 -16.92
CA SER A 402 15.69 10.72 -17.77
C SER A 402 15.25 9.41 -18.43
N LEU A 403 14.24 8.72 -17.87
CA LEU A 403 13.81 7.39 -18.30
C LEU A 403 12.80 7.41 -19.46
N PHE A 404 12.01 8.47 -19.56
CA PHE A 404 10.93 8.60 -20.55
C PHE A 404 10.92 9.99 -21.19
N GLU A 405 10.40 10.07 -22.42
CA GLU A 405 10.19 11.34 -23.12
C GLU A 405 8.90 12.03 -22.69
N GLU A 406 7.82 11.27 -22.49
CA GLU A 406 6.54 11.78 -22.01
C GLU A 406 6.37 11.45 -20.52
N VAL A 407 6.31 12.48 -19.68
CA VAL A 407 6.08 12.33 -18.23
C VAL A 407 5.01 13.31 -17.78
N THR A 408 3.95 12.77 -17.18
CA THR A 408 2.90 13.55 -16.52
C THR A 408 3.10 13.54 -15.02
N VAL A 409 3.46 14.69 -14.46
CA VAL A 409 3.68 14.91 -13.04
C VAL A 409 2.43 15.49 -12.42
N ARG A 410 1.89 14.82 -11.41
CA ARG A 410 0.82 15.37 -10.59
C ARG A 410 1.44 16.23 -9.49
N THR A 411 0.99 17.47 -9.33
CA THR A 411 1.42 18.27 -8.17
C THR A 411 0.96 17.61 -6.86
N LEU A 412 1.51 18.05 -5.72
CA LEU A 412 1.25 17.42 -4.44
C LEU A 412 -0.26 17.30 -4.14
N ASP A 413 -0.72 16.06 -3.95
CA ASP A 413 -2.08 15.71 -3.54
C ASP A 413 -2.08 15.21 -2.09
N ILE A 414 -1.97 16.17 -1.16
CA ILE A 414 -2.07 15.94 0.29
C ILE A 414 -3.39 16.54 0.81
N GLY A 415 -3.88 16.03 1.93
CA GLY A 415 -5.25 16.27 2.45
C GLY A 415 -6.11 15.02 2.32
N GLY A 416 -7.27 14.97 3.00
CA GLY A 416 -8.04 13.74 3.11
C GLY A 416 -7.42 12.78 4.14
N ASP A 417 -7.01 11.60 3.66
CA ASP A 417 -6.35 10.53 4.41
C ASP A 417 -4.83 10.73 4.57
N LYS A 418 -4.22 11.63 3.78
CA LYS A 418 -2.78 11.85 3.79
C LYS A 418 -2.42 13.12 4.56
N ALA A 419 -1.60 12.99 5.60
CA ALA A 419 -1.11 14.12 6.39
C ALA A 419 0.43 14.15 6.47
N LEU A 420 1.02 15.35 6.44
CA LEU A 420 2.46 15.58 6.54
C LEU A 420 2.82 16.27 7.86
N PRO A 421 3.84 15.79 8.62
CA PRO A 421 4.13 16.34 9.95
C PRO A 421 4.50 17.82 10.02
N TYR A 422 4.95 18.39 8.90
CA TYR A 422 5.38 19.78 8.77
C TYR A 422 4.34 20.68 8.11
N ILE A 423 3.16 20.15 7.75
CA ILE A 423 2.02 20.93 7.24
C ILE A 423 0.96 20.97 8.32
N THR A 424 0.46 22.16 8.64
CA THR A 424 -0.64 22.31 9.59
C THR A 424 -1.89 22.73 8.83
N LEU A 425 -2.81 21.79 8.62
CA LEU A 425 -4.12 22.08 8.04
C LEU A 425 -5.11 22.43 9.16
N PRO A 426 -6.05 23.37 8.91
CA PRO A 426 -7.19 23.57 9.81
C PRO A 426 -7.95 22.25 10.00
N PRO A 427 -8.47 21.97 11.20
CA PRO A 427 -9.29 20.78 11.40
C PRO A 427 -10.58 20.89 10.56
N GLU A 428 -10.86 19.87 9.78
CA GLU A 428 -12.05 19.79 8.92
C GLU A 428 -12.87 18.55 9.28
N SER A 429 -14.20 18.70 9.35
CA SER A 429 -15.08 17.56 9.62
C SER A 429 -15.08 16.53 8.49
N ASN A 430 -14.76 16.95 7.26
CA ASN A 430 -14.71 16.09 6.08
C ASN A 430 -13.44 16.38 5.28
N PRO A 431 -12.29 15.80 5.65
CA PRO A 431 -11.01 16.07 4.99
C PRO A 431 -11.02 15.80 3.48
N PHE A 432 -11.77 14.79 3.02
CA PHE A 432 -11.95 14.49 1.59
C PHE A 432 -12.70 15.58 0.82
N LEU A 433 -13.44 16.47 1.48
CA LEU A 433 -14.17 17.57 0.85
C LEU A 433 -13.53 18.94 1.10
N GLY A 434 -12.40 18.96 1.79
CA GLY A 434 -11.77 20.17 2.31
C GLY A 434 -10.53 20.64 1.55
N ILE A 435 -9.50 21.06 2.30
CA ILE A 435 -8.21 21.53 1.77
C ILE A 435 -7.37 20.32 1.35
N ARG A 436 -7.49 19.96 0.07
CA ARG A 436 -6.76 18.88 -0.57
C ARG A 436 -6.28 19.27 -1.97
N GLY A 437 -5.16 18.71 -2.40
CA GLY A 437 -4.65 18.87 -3.77
C GLY A 437 -4.30 20.33 -4.09
N VAL A 438 -4.77 20.83 -5.24
CA VAL A 438 -4.51 22.22 -5.67
C VAL A 438 -4.91 23.28 -4.63
N ARG A 439 -5.88 22.97 -3.76
CA ARG A 439 -6.37 23.91 -2.74
C ARG A 439 -5.34 24.23 -1.66
N LEU A 440 -4.25 23.45 -1.56
CA LEU A 440 -3.09 23.79 -0.74
C LEU A 440 -2.46 25.13 -1.13
N LEU A 441 -2.63 25.61 -2.36
CA LEU A 441 -2.19 26.96 -2.76
C LEU A 441 -2.74 28.06 -1.83
N LYS A 442 -3.91 27.82 -1.20
CA LYS A 442 -4.53 28.79 -0.28
C LYS A 442 -3.87 28.86 1.09
N THR A 443 -3.19 27.79 1.52
CA THR A 443 -2.66 27.67 2.89
C THR A 443 -1.14 27.49 2.94
N HIS A 444 -0.55 26.82 1.95
CA HIS A 444 0.87 26.49 1.88
C HIS A 444 1.44 26.73 0.47
N PRO A 445 1.30 27.95 -0.10
CA PRO A 445 1.80 28.25 -1.45
C PRO A 445 3.32 28.04 -1.56
N GLU A 446 4.09 28.27 -0.50
CA GLU A 446 5.54 28.09 -0.47
C GLU A 446 5.98 26.65 -0.75
N LEU A 447 5.17 25.67 -0.36
CA LEU A 447 5.44 24.26 -0.61
C LEU A 447 5.27 23.92 -2.10
N LEU A 448 4.20 24.43 -2.72
CA LEU A 448 3.94 24.22 -4.13
C LEU A 448 4.88 25.05 -5.01
N GLU A 449 5.29 26.24 -4.57
CA GLU A 449 6.34 27.01 -5.24
C GLU A 449 7.65 26.24 -5.32
N GLU A 450 8.13 25.71 -4.19
CA GLU A 450 9.38 24.93 -4.15
C GLU A 450 9.27 23.66 -5.01
N GLN A 451 8.11 22.97 -4.97
CA GLN A 451 7.85 21.80 -5.79
C GLN A 451 7.90 22.13 -7.29
N MET A 452 7.18 23.17 -7.71
CA MET A 452 7.16 23.62 -9.10
C MET A 452 8.54 24.03 -9.58
N TYR A 453 9.26 24.80 -8.76
CA TYR A 453 10.62 25.18 -9.07
C TYR A 453 11.52 23.96 -9.26
N ALA A 454 11.37 22.93 -8.42
CA ALA A 454 12.12 21.69 -8.55
C ALA A 454 11.77 20.91 -9.83
N ILE A 455 10.47 20.81 -10.17
CA ILE A 455 10.00 20.16 -11.41
C ILE A 455 10.56 20.89 -12.64
N PHE A 456 10.43 22.21 -12.72
CA PHE A 456 10.92 23.00 -13.84
C PHE A 456 12.44 22.90 -13.99
N THR A 457 13.17 22.95 -12.87
CA THR A 457 14.63 22.79 -12.85
C THR A 457 15.06 21.40 -13.31
N ALA A 458 14.30 20.36 -12.94
CA ALA A 458 14.57 18.99 -13.35
C ALA A 458 14.25 18.73 -14.83
N ALA A 459 13.22 19.37 -15.38
CA ALA A 459 12.81 19.22 -16.78
C ALA A 459 13.93 19.57 -17.77
N LYS A 460 14.74 20.62 -17.50
CA LYS A 460 15.87 21.05 -18.37
C LYS A 460 15.54 21.08 -19.88
N GLY A 461 14.34 21.56 -20.24
CA GLY A 461 13.89 21.63 -21.64
C GLY A 461 13.28 20.34 -22.21
N LYS A 462 13.12 19.29 -21.41
CA LYS A 462 12.30 18.14 -21.78
C LYS A 462 10.81 18.49 -21.74
N SER A 463 10.03 17.82 -22.57
CA SER A 463 8.57 17.92 -22.53
C SER A 463 8.04 17.25 -21.26
N VAL A 464 7.43 18.03 -20.38
CA VAL A 464 6.85 17.53 -19.13
C VAL A 464 5.45 18.10 -18.99
N LYS A 465 4.51 17.22 -18.68
CA LYS A 465 3.11 17.55 -18.41
C LYS A 465 2.94 17.76 -16.91
N ILE A 466 2.39 18.89 -16.50
CA ILE A 466 2.05 19.15 -15.09
C ILE A 466 0.54 19.12 -14.94
N MET A 467 0.08 18.30 -14.01
CA MET A 467 -1.32 18.08 -13.75
C MET A 467 -1.69 18.51 -12.34
N PHE A 468 -2.74 19.32 -12.22
CA PHE A 468 -3.27 19.73 -10.92
C PHE A 468 -4.40 18.79 -10.46
N PRO A 469 -4.31 18.21 -9.24
CA PRO A 469 -5.37 17.41 -8.64
C PRO A 469 -6.44 18.27 -7.97
N MET A 470 -7.63 17.71 -7.78
CA MET A 470 -8.78 18.29 -7.06
C MET A 470 -9.32 19.60 -7.64
N ILE A 471 -9.10 19.83 -8.94
CA ILE A 471 -9.68 20.97 -9.65
C ILE A 471 -11.18 20.78 -9.74
N SER A 472 -11.94 21.78 -9.28
CA SER A 472 -13.41 21.75 -9.29
C SER A 472 -14.03 22.88 -10.13
N THR A 473 -13.27 23.92 -10.46
CA THR A 473 -13.71 25.06 -11.28
C THR A 473 -12.61 25.52 -12.23
N VAL A 474 -12.99 26.17 -13.34
CA VAL A 474 -12.04 26.75 -14.31
C VAL A 474 -11.11 27.77 -13.63
N LYS A 475 -11.67 28.59 -12.74
CA LYS A 475 -10.92 29.60 -11.98
C LYS A 475 -9.81 29.00 -11.12
N GLU A 476 -10.05 27.86 -10.44
CA GLU A 476 -9.00 27.19 -9.66
C GLU A 476 -7.83 26.75 -10.55
N PHE A 477 -8.11 26.29 -11.78
CA PHE A 477 -7.06 25.95 -12.73
C PHE A 477 -6.30 27.18 -13.23
N GLU A 478 -6.99 28.26 -13.59
CA GLU A 478 -6.36 29.50 -14.03
C GLU A 478 -5.46 30.09 -12.93
N GLU A 479 -5.91 30.08 -11.66
CA GLU A 479 -5.12 30.51 -10.51
C GLU A 479 -3.86 29.64 -10.34
N ALA A 480 -3.99 28.31 -10.44
CA ALA A 480 -2.87 27.39 -10.32
C ALA A 480 -1.86 27.52 -11.49
N LYS A 481 -2.35 27.70 -12.72
CA LYS A 481 -1.52 27.94 -13.91
C LYS A 481 -0.82 29.29 -13.81
N ALA A 482 -1.52 30.35 -13.41
CA ALA A 482 -0.91 31.67 -13.19
C ALA A 482 0.19 31.62 -12.13
N PHE A 483 -0.06 30.93 -11.01
CA PHE A 483 0.94 30.69 -9.98
C PHE A 483 2.18 29.97 -10.54
N ALA A 484 2.00 28.92 -11.34
CA ALA A 484 3.09 28.20 -12.01
C ALA A 484 3.96 29.12 -12.89
N LEU A 485 3.29 29.97 -13.69
CA LEU A 485 3.95 30.93 -14.57
C LEU A 485 4.72 31.98 -13.77
N ASP A 486 4.19 32.44 -12.63
CA ASP A 486 4.85 33.42 -11.78
C ASP A 486 6.07 32.83 -11.06
N VAL A 487 6.01 31.56 -10.65
CA VAL A 487 7.19 30.82 -10.17
C VAL A 487 8.28 30.77 -11.25
N ALA A 488 7.93 30.39 -12.48
CA ALA A 488 8.90 30.36 -13.56
C ALA A 488 9.51 31.73 -13.86
N LYS A 489 8.73 32.81 -13.86
CA LYS A 489 9.24 34.18 -13.99
C LYS A 489 10.19 34.53 -12.85
N LYS A 490 9.81 34.25 -11.59
CA LYS A 490 10.63 34.52 -10.40
C LYS A 490 12.01 33.87 -10.49
N TYR A 491 12.07 32.65 -11.01
CA TYR A 491 13.30 31.86 -11.14
C TYR A 491 13.94 31.91 -12.54
N HIS A 492 13.44 32.75 -13.44
CA HIS A 492 13.95 32.93 -14.82
C HIS A 492 14.00 31.62 -15.64
N LEU A 493 12.96 30.80 -15.52
CA LEU A 493 12.84 29.51 -16.20
C LEU A 493 11.96 29.60 -17.45
N ASN A 494 12.34 28.89 -18.51
CA ASN A 494 11.53 28.73 -19.71
C ASN A 494 10.57 27.54 -19.57
N LEU A 495 9.29 27.76 -19.89
CA LEU A 495 8.22 26.76 -19.84
C LEU A 495 7.67 26.36 -21.22
N ASP A 496 8.32 26.71 -22.34
CA ASP A 496 7.83 26.40 -23.70
C ASP A 496 7.56 24.90 -23.95
N HIS A 497 8.19 24.02 -23.17
CA HIS A 497 8.04 22.56 -23.26
C HIS A 497 7.10 21.98 -22.18
N ILE A 498 6.47 22.82 -21.36
CA ILE A 498 5.61 22.40 -20.26
C ILE A 498 4.16 22.58 -20.65
N GLU A 499 3.39 21.51 -20.53
CA GLU A 499 1.95 21.50 -20.73
C GLU A 499 1.25 21.45 -19.37
N PHE A 500 0.13 22.16 -19.21
CA PHE A 500 -0.67 22.20 -17.99
C PHE A 500 -2.03 21.57 -18.20
N GLY A 501 -2.35 20.57 -17.37
CA GLY A 501 -3.62 19.86 -17.42
C GLY A 501 -4.25 19.69 -16.04
N ILE A 502 -5.37 18.98 -16.02
CA ILE A 502 -6.12 18.71 -14.79
C ILE A 502 -6.36 17.22 -14.62
N MET A 503 -6.40 16.79 -13.35
CA MET A 503 -6.99 15.51 -13.01
C MET A 503 -8.51 15.68 -12.94
N VAL A 504 -9.23 14.95 -13.80
CA VAL A 504 -10.70 14.94 -13.80
C VAL A 504 -11.18 13.94 -12.77
N GLU A 505 -11.39 14.43 -11.55
CA GLU A 505 -11.82 13.63 -10.40
C GLU A 505 -12.95 14.26 -9.59
N VAL A 506 -13.26 15.54 -9.78
CA VAL A 506 -14.38 16.21 -9.12
C VAL A 506 -15.60 16.27 -10.07
N PRO A 507 -16.79 15.83 -9.65
CA PRO A 507 -17.96 15.75 -10.54
C PRO A 507 -18.39 17.06 -11.21
N SER A 508 -18.10 18.22 -10.59
CA SER A 508 -18.39 19.52 -11.20
C SER A 508 -17.70 19.72 -12.55
N VAL A 509 -16.53 19.11 -12.76
CA VAL A 509 -15.75 19.21 -13.99
C VAL A 509 -16.50 18.61 -15.19
N LEU A 510 -17.35 17.59 -14.98
CA LEU A 510 -18.15 17.00 -16.07
C LEU A 510 -19.09 18.00 -16.74
N PHE A 511 -19.53 19.02 -16.01
CA PHE A 511 -20.43 20.05 -16.53
C PHE A 511 -19.68 21.24 -17.12
N LEU A 512 -18.34 21.24 -17.02
CA LEU A 512 -17.47 22.36 -17.37
C LEU A 512 -16.41 21.99 -18.41
N ILE A 513 -16.40 20.76 -18.94
CA ILE A 513 -15.37 20.29 -19.90
C ILE A 513 -15.19 21.25 -21.07
N THR A 514 -16.29 21.72 -21.66
CA THR A 514 -16.27 22.67 -22.77
C THR A 514 -15.56 23.97 -22.44
N HIS A 515 -15.65 24.45 -21.19
CA HIS A 515 -14.94 25.65 -20.74
C HIS A 515 -13.48 25.35 -20.39
N PHE A 516 -13.18 24.14 -19.90
CA PHE A 516 -11.80 23.72 -19.67
C PHE A 516 -11.00 23.56 -20.97
N ASN A 517 -11.65 23.20 -22.09
CA ASN A 517 -10.99 23.03 -23.39
C ASN A 517 -10.22 24.30 -23.82
N ASP A 518 -10.67 25.48 -23.40
CA ASP A 518 -10.04 26.77 -23.73
C ASP A 518 -8.74 27.02 -22.96
N VAL A 519 -8.54 26.37 -21.79
CA VAL A 519 -7.47 26.73 -20.86
C VAL A 519 -6.47 25.61 -20.58
N VAL A 520 -6.88 24.35 -20.69
CA VAL A 520 -6.02 23.18 -20.43
C VAL A 520 -5.36 22.66 -21.71
N ASP A 521 -4.20 22.03 -21.53
CA ASP A 521 -3.48 21.36 -22.61
C ASP A 521 -3.85 19.87 -22.71
N PHE A 522 -4.28 19.25 -21.60
CA PHE A 522 -4.71 17.84 -21.54
C PHE A 522 -5.57 17.54 -20.30
N TYR A 523 -6.20 16.36 -20.32
CA TYR A 523 -6.97 15.81 -19.20
C TYR A 523 -6.43 14.43 -18.78
N SER A 524 -6.47 14.12 -17.49
CA SER A 524 -6.33 12.74 -17.00
C SER A 524 -7.44 12.37 -16.03
N ILE A 525 -8.19 11.32 -16.29
CA ILE A 525 -9.32 10.90 -15.45
C ILE A 525 -8.81 10.08 -14.27
N GLY A 526 -9.03 10.60 -13.06
CA GLY A 526 -8.75 9.93 -11.80
C GLY A 526 -9.97 9.13 -11.33
N THR A 527 -10.15 7.91 -11.85
CA THR A 527 -11.40 7.15 -11.63
C THR A 527 -11.67 6.82 -10.16
N ASN A 528 -10.64 6.70 -9.32
CA ASN A 528 -10.81 6.36 -7.91
C ASN A 528 -11.56 7.46 -7.15
N ASP A 529 -11.04 8.70 -7.21
CA ASP A 529 -11.66 9.86 -6.58
C ASP A 529 -12.96 10.25 -7.30
N LEU A 530 -13.00 10.14 -8.64
CA LEU A 530 -14.23 10.38 -9.41
C LEU A 530 -15.38 9.46 -8.96
N ASN A 531 -15.11 8.16 -8.81
CA ASN A 531 -16.11 7.19 -8.36
C ASN A 531 -16.56 7.51 -6.93
N GLN A 532 -15.63 7.83 -6.02
CA GLN A 532 -15.95 8.24 -4.65
C GLN A 532 -16.91 9.45 -4.62
N TYR A 533 -16.63 10.51 -5.38
CA TYR A 533 -17.44 11.72 -5.34
C TYR A 533 -18.74 11.61 -6.14
N LEU A 534 -18.78 10.82 -7.23
CA LEU A 534 -20.03 10.55 -7.96
C LEU A 534 -21.05 9.80 -7.09
N PHE A 535 -20.58 8.86 -6.26
CA PHE A 535 -21.43 8.04 -5.40
C PHE A 535 -21.49 8.52 -3.95
N ALA A 536 -20.83 9.64 -3.62
CA ALA A 536 -20.72 10.18 -2.27
C ALA A 536 -20.33 9.12 -1.22
N THR A 537 -19.45 8.19 -1.61
CA THR A 537 -19.04 7.05 -0.79
C THR A 537 -17.53 7.05 -0.68
N GLU A 538 -17.02 7.19 0.54
CA GLU A 538 -15.60 7.15 0.82
C GLU A 538 -15.02 5.76 0.46
N ARG A 539 -13.90 5.74 -0.26
CA ARG A 539 -13.28 4.48 -0.70
C ARG A 539 -12.83 3.57 0.45
N THR A 540 -12.51 4.18 1.60
CA THR A 540 -12.10 3.54 2.86
C THR A 540 -13.28 3.24 3.78
N HIS A 541 -14.51 3.26 3.24
CA HIS A 541 -15.70 2.98 4.04
C HIS A 541 -15.89 1.46 4.23
N ALA A 542 -15.73 0.99 5.47
CA ALA A 542 -15.71 -0.43 5.83
C ALA A 542 -16.85 -1.31 5.24
N THR A 543 -18.07 -0.76 5.10
CA THR A 543 -19.25 -1.52 4.64
C THR A 543 -19.76 -1.14 3.26
N LEU A 544 -19.43 0.06 2.76
CA LEU A 544 -20.00 0.57 1.52
C LEU A 544 -18.98 0.35 0.40
N LYS A 545 -19.27 -0.60 -0.48
CA LYS A 545 -18.38 -0.95 -1.59
C LYS A 545 -18.95 -0.42 -2.88
N LEU A 546 -18.13 0.31 -3.63
CA LEU A 546 -18.46 0.78 -4.95
C LEU A 546 -17.96 -0.24 -5.97
N ASP A 547 -18.81 -0.57 -6.94
CA ASP A 547 -18.36 -1.28 -8.14
C ASP A 547 -17.49 -0.33 -8.97
N PRO A 548 -16.20 -0.63 -9.18
CA PRO A 548 -15.33 0.20 -10.01
C PRO A 548 -15.76 0.20 -11.48
N ARG A 549 -16.65 -0.71 -11.91
CA ARG A 549 -17.19 -0.83 -13.28
C ARG A 549 -18.64 -0.37 -13.38
N SER A 550 -19.09 0.48 -12.46
CA SER A 550 -20.46 0.99 -12.48
C SER A 550 -20.81 1.68 -13.80
N GLU A 551 -22.05 1.52 -14.26
CA GLU A 551 -22.51 2.17 -15.49
C GLU A 551 -22.45 3.69 -15.41
N ALA A 552 -22.70 4.27 -14.22
CA ALA A 552 -22.61 5.71 -14.01
C ALA A 552 -21.19 6.24 -14.20
N LEU A 553 -20.17 5.50 -13.76
CA LEU A 553 -18.77 5.88 -13.99
C LEU A 553 -18.41 5.80 -15.48
N PHE A 554 -18.85 4.76 -16.19
CA PHE A 554 -18.64 4.69 -17.64
C PHE A 554 -19.37 5.81 -18.39
N ALA A 555 -20.59 6.16 -17.99
CA ALA A 555 -21.33 7.29 -18.57
C ALA A 555 -20.62 8.63 -18.32
N ALA A 556 -20.08 8.81 -17.11
CA ALA A 556 -19.24 9.96 -16.75
C ALA A 556 -17.99 10.05 -17.64
N ILE A 557 -17.24 8.95 -17.80
CA ILE A 557 -16.08 8.88 -18.68
C ILE A 557 -16.47 9.18 -20.12
N LYS A 558 -17.57 8.59 -20.62
CA LYS A 558 -18.05 8.85 -21.97
C LYS A 558 -18.37 10.33 -22.20
N LYS A 559 -19.07 10.97 -21.27
CA LYS A 559 -19.36 12.40 -21.37
C LYS A 559 -18.09 13.25 -21.43
N ILE A 560 -17.06 12.91 -20.63
CA ILE A 560 -15.77 13.60 -20.67
C ILE A 560 -15.10 13.41 -22.03
N VAL A 561 -15.09 12.17 -22.56
CA VAL A 561 -14.47 11.85 -23.85
C VAL A 561 -15.19 12.51 -25.02
N ASP A 562 -16.53 12.56 -25.00
CA ASP A 562 -17.34 13.16 -26.07
C ASP A 562 -17.17 14.69 -26.15
N GLU A 563 -16.96 15.37 -25.01
CA GLU A 563 -16.92 16.84 -24.93
C GLU A 563 -15.50 17.42 -24.92
N ALA A 564 -14.47 16.62 -24.65
CA ALA A 564 -13.10 17.09 -24.60
C ALA A 564 -12.50 17.25 -26.00
N GLU A 565 -11.83 18.37 -26.22
CA GLU A 565 -11.10 18.68 -27.46
C GLU A 565 -9.59 18.49 -27.31
N LYS A 566 -9.14 18.11 -26.11
CA LYS A 566 -7.72 17.92 -25.74
C LYS A 566 -7.43 16.43 -25.48
N PRO A 567 -6.14 16.00 -25.51
CA PRO A 567 -5.79 14.63 -25.21
C PRO A 567 -6.27 14.19 -23.82
N ILE A 568 -6.86 13.00 -23.75
CA ILE A 568 -7.34 12.38 -22.51
C ILE A 568 -6.52 11.13 -22.21
N SER A 569 -6.18 10.95 -20.93
CA SER A 569 -5.74 9.68 -20.35
C SER A 569 -6.62 9.25 -19.19
N ILE A 570 -6.52 7.98 -18.80
CA ILE A 570 -7.07 7.49 -17.52
C ILE A 570 -5.91 6.96 -16.68
N CYS A 571 -5.81 7.40 -15.43
CA CYS A 571 -4.74 6.97 -14.50
C CYS A 571 -5.25 6.33 -13.21
N GLY A 572 -6.57 6.21 -13.03
CA GLY A 572 -7.14 5.42 -11.94
C GLY A 572 -7.10 3.92 -12.23
N GLU A 573 -7.43 3.10 -11.25
CA GLU A 573 -7.27 1.63 -11.31
C GLU A 573 -8.07 0.98 -12.44
N LEU A 574 -9.19 1.60 -12.85
CA LEU A 574 -10.02 1.13 -13.96
C LEU A 574 -9.24 1.00 -15.28
N ALA A 575 -8.17 1.79 -15.47
CA ALA A 575 -7.33 1.71 -16.67
C ALA A 575 -6.60 0.36 -16.81
N GLY A 576 -6.35 -0.34 -15.70
CA GLY A 576 -5.68 -1.63 -15.66
C GLY A 576 -6.63 -2.82 -15.46
N ASP A 577 -7.94 -2.58 -15.37
CA ASP A 577 -8.93 -3.65 -15.25
C ASP A 577 -9.19 -4.28 -16.63
N THR A 578 -8.76 -5.53 -16.79
CA THR A 578 -8.90 -6.28 -18.05
C THR A 578 -10.34 -6.40 -18.53
N LYS A 579 -11.32 -6.39 -17.62
CA LYS A 579 -12.76 -6.44 -17.95
C LYS A 579 -13.31 -5.07 -18.38
N ALA A 580 -12.62 -3.97 -18.06
CA ALA A 580 -13.03 -2.61 -18.41
C ALA A 580 -12.38 -2.08 -19.69
N ILE A 581 -11.16 -2.55 -20.03
CA ILE A 581 -10.36 -2.04 -21.16
C ILE A 581 -11.15 -1.97 -22.47
N GLY A 582 -11.86 -3.04 -22.85
CA GLY A 582 -12.64 -3.06 -24.09
C GLY A 582 -13.69 -1.95 -24.15
N LYS A 583 -14.44 -1.77 -23.06
CA LYS A 583 -15.46 -0.72 -22.94
C LYS A 583 -14.85 0.69 -22.92
N LEU A 584 -13.69 0.88 -22.28
CA LEU A 584 -12.98 2.16 -22.30
C LEU A 584 -12.53 2.54 -23.72
N ILE A 585 -12.00 1.56 -24.48
CA ILE A 585 -11.61 1.77 -25.88
C ILE A 585 -12.82 2.10 -26.75
N GLU A 586 -13.94 1.38 -26.57
CA GLU A 586 -15.20 1.65 -27.27
C GLU A 586 -15.71 3.07 -27.01
N ILE A 587 -15.60 3.54 -25.76
CA ILE A 587 -15.95 4.91 -25.36
C ILE A 587 -15.08 5.97 -26.06
N GLY A 588 -13.89 5.60 -26.56
CA GLY A 588 -12.97 6.51 -27.25
C GLY A 588 -11.68 6.78 -26.48
N VAL A 589 -11.42 6.09 -25.37
CA VAL A 589 -10.17 6.24 -24.63
C VAL A 589 -9.02 5.65 -25.45
N ARG A 590 -7.92 6.41 -25.58
CA ARG A 590 -6.73 6.00 -26.36
C ARG A 590 -5.44 6.00 -25.55
N ARG A 591 -5.48 6.39 -24.27
CA ARG A 591 -4.31 6.41 -23.36
C ARG A 591 -4.69 5.87 -21.99
N LEU A 592 -4.05 4.79 -21.58
CA LEU A 592 -4.28 4.12 -20.30
C LEU A 592 -2.99 4.14 -19.49
N SER A 593 -3.05 4.65 -18.26
CA SER A 593 -1.92 4.68 -17.33
C SER A 593 -2.16 3.69 -16.20
N VAL A 594 -1.31 2.67 -16.10
CA VAL A 594 -1.50 1.50 -15.22
C VAL A 594 -0.27 1.26 -14.35
N SER A 595 -0.37 0.38 -13.35
CA SER A 595 0.81 0.01 -12.56
C SER A 595 1.88 -0.64 -13.45
N ALA A 596 3.16 -0.43 -13.10
CA ALA A 596 4.29 -0.93 -13.90
C ALA A 596 4.20 -2.43 -14.22
N ARG A 597 3.79 -3.25 -13.24
CA ARG A 597 3.63 -4.71 -13.40
C ARG A 597 2.52 -5.11 -14.37
N ASN A 598 1.54 -4.24 -14.60
CA ASN A 598 0.40 -4.54 -15.45
C ASN A 598 0.60 -4.08 -16.90
N ILE A 599 1.71 -3.41 -17.24
CA ILE A 599 1.93 -2.82 -18.56
C ILE A 599 1.86 -3.89 -19.66
N ALA A 600 2.67 -4.94 -19.55
CA ALA A 600 2.75 -6.00 -20.56
C ALA A 600 1.37 -6.68 -20.77
N GLN A 601 0.70 -7.05 -19.67
CA GLN A 601 -0.62 -7.68 -19.72
C GLN A 601 -1.71 -6.75 -20.26
N THR A 602 -1.66 -5.46 -19.92
CA THR A 602 -2.60 -4.45 -20.44
C THR A 602 -2.44 -4.31 -21.95
N LYS A 603 -1.21 -4.22 -22.45
CA LYS A 603 -0.94 -4.18 -23.89
C LYS A 603 -1.46 -5.41 -24.61
N GLU A 604 -1.23 -6.60 -24.06
CA GLU A 604 -1.72 -7.83 -24.68
C GLU A 604 -3.25 -7.92 -24.64
N THR A 605 -3.89 -7.46 -23.56
CA THR A 605 -5.35 -7.39 -23.47
C THR A 605 -5.91 -6.48 -24.57
N ILE A 606 -5.33 -5.30 -24.77
CA ILE A 606 -5.73 -4.35 -25.81
C ILE A 606 -5.64 -4.97 -27.22
N ARG A 607 -4.62 -5.78 -27.51
CA ARG A 607 -4.45 -6.41 -28.83
C ARG A 607 -5.52 -7.46 -29.14
N ASN A 608 -6.24 -7.91 -28.12
CA ASN A 608 -7.32 -8.88 -28.21
C ASN A 608 -8.72 -8.23 -28.08
N VAL A 609 -8.77 -6.89 -27.93
CA VAL A 609 -9.97 -6.07 -28.16
C VAL A 609 -10.00 -5.71 -29.63
#